data_AF-C1LFW6-F1
#
_entry.id   AF-C1LFW6-F1
#
_cell.length_a   1.000
_cell.length_b   1.000
_cell.length_c   1.000
_cell.angle_alpha   90.00
_cell.angle_beta   90.00
_cell.angle_gamma   90.00
#
_symmetry.space_group_name_H-M   'P 1'
#
loop_
_entity.id
_entity.type
_entity.pdbx_description
1 polymer ?
#
loop_
_entity_poly.entity_id
_entity_poly.type
_entity_poly.pdbx_seq_one_letter_code
_entity_poly.pdbx_strand_id
1 'polypeptide(L)'
;MHVIVLHRYGLVPVGEISIAIAVSSPHRKDSLETVKFLIDSIKSCLPIWKKEIYENGTSTWKQNNQCFWLFKEQSNRHQKNY
;
A
#
# COMPACT_ATOMS: atom_id res chain seq x y z
N MET A 1 -14.40 3.48 -19.13
CA MET A 1 -14.04 3.11 -17.75
C MET A 1 -13.00 4.10 -17.26
N HIS A 2 -13.19 4.68 -16.08
CA HIS A 2 -12.26 5.67 -15.51
C HIS A 2 -11.83 5.24 -14.11
N VAL A 3 -10.58 5.59 -13.76
CA VAL A 3 -9.95 5.24 -12.48
C VAL A 3 -9.26 6.47 -11.91
N ILE A 4 -9.45 6.72 -10.63
CA ILE A 4 -8.71 7.72 -9.85
C ILE A 4 -8.18 7.05 -8.59
N VAL A 5 -6.91 7.29 -8.28
CA VAL A 5 -6.25 6.83 -7.06
C VAL A 5 -5.61 8.02 -6.38
N LEU A 6 -5.93 8.21 -5.10
CA LEU A 6 -5.37 9.25 -4.25
C LEU A 6 -4.72 8.60 -3.04
N HIS A 7 -3.50 9.01 -2.73
CA HIS A 7 -2.76 8.56 -1.55
C HIS A 7 -2.33 9.76 -0.71
N ARG A 8 -2.69 9.77 0.57
CA ARG A 8 -2.33 10.84 1.50
C ARG A 8 -0.92 10.58 2.05
N TYR A 9 -0.10 11.63 2.14
CA TYR A 9 1.22 11.59 2.77
C TYR A 9 1.26 12.47 4.03
N GLY A 10 2.28 12.29 4.86
CA GLY A 10 2.44 13.02 6.12
C GLY A 10 1.64 12.41 7.29
N LEU A 11 1.24 13.26 8.24
CA LEU A 11 0.49 12.82 9.41
C LEU A 11 -0.96 12.51 9.03
N VAL A 12 -1.40 11.29 9.36
CA VAL A 12 -2.78 10.84 9.14
C VAL A 12 -3.35 10.41 10.49
N PRO A 13 -4.32 11.15 11.05
CA PRO A 13 -4.98 10.77 12.29
C PRO A 13 -5.63 9.38 12.22
N VAL A 14 -5.82 8.75 13.37
CA VAL A 14 -6.53 7.47 13.45
C VAL A 14 -7.96 7.65 12.95
N GLY A 15 -8.41 6.74 12.08
CA GLY A 15 -9.74 6.80 11.46
C GLY A 15 -9.81 7.58 10.14
N GLU A 16 -8.75 8.32 9.78
CA GLU A 16 -8.71 9.10 8.54
C GLU A 16 -8.33 8.28 7.30
N ILE A 17 -8.78 8.75 6.14
CA ILE A 17 -8.54 8.09 4.85
C ILE A 17 -7.07 8.28 4.44
N SER A 18 -6.35 7.16 4.35
CA SER A 18 -4.96 7.13 3.82
C SER A 18 -4.90 6.90 2.31
N ILE A 19 -5.85 6.15 1.75
CA ILE A 19 -5.96 5.85 0.32
C ILE A 19 -7.42 5.93 -0.10
N ALA A 20 -7.71 6.58 -1.22
CA ALA A 20 -9.01 6.57 -1.87
C ALA A 20 -8.87 6.07 -3.31
N ILE A 21 -9.76 5.16 -3.72
CA ILE A 21 -9.84 4.61 -5.08
C ILE A 21 -11.26 4.80 -5.56
N ALA A 22 -11.44 5.46 -6.70
CA ALA A 22 -12.73 5.63 -7.36
C ALA A 22 -12.65 5.02 -8.77
N VAL A 23 -13.62 4.17 -9.10
CA VAL A 23 -13.72 3.51 -10.40
C VAL A 23 -15.12 3.69 -10.96
N SER A 24 -15.22 3.99 -12.26
CA SER A 24 -16.47 4.00 -13.01
C SER A 24 -16.39 3.10 -14.24
N SER A 25 -17.43 2.30 -14.45
CA SER A 25 -17.60 1.42 -15.61
C SER A 25 -19.09 1.29 -15.97
N PRO A 26 -19.44 0.87 -17.21
CA PRO A 26 -20.83 0.67 -17.62
C PRO A 26 -21.59 -0.36 -16.76
N HIS A 27 -20.89 -1.39 -16.27
CA HIS A 27 -21.45 -2.42 -15.42
C HIS A 27 -20.70 -2.51 -14.10
N ARG A 28 -21.44 -2.60 -12.98
CA ARG A 28 -20.88 -2.58 -11.62
C ARG A 28 -19.82 -3.66 -11.36
N LYS A 29 -19.92 -4.81 -12.04
CA LYS A 29 -18.99 -5.94 -11.88
C LYS A 29 -17.56 -5.50 -12.14
N ASP A 30 -17.32 -4.85 -13.27
CA ASP A 30 -15.99 -4.41 -13.68
C ASP A 30 -15.42 -3.38 -12.68
N SER A 31 -16.25 -2.46 -12.18
CA SER A 31 -15.84 -1.48 -11.17
C SER A 31 -15.40 -2.15 -9.87
N LEU A 32 -16.19 -3.11 -9.38
CA LEU A 32 -15.90 -3.82 -8.12
C LEU A 32 -14.64 -4.67 -8.23
N GLU A 33 -14.49 -5.41 -9.33
CA GLU A 33 -13.30 -6.23 -9.59
C GLU A 33 -12.05 -5.35 -9.72
N THR A 34 -12.16 -4.22 -10.40
CA THR A 34 -11.06 -3.25 -10.55
C THR A 34 -10.66 -2.64 -9.21
N VAL A 35 -11.60 -2.20 -8.37
CA VAL A 35 -11.27 -1.62 -7.05
C VAL A 35 -10.49 -2.63 -6.21
N LYS A 36 -10.94 -3.88 -6.17
CA LYS A 36 -10.24 -4.96 -5.46
C LYS A 36 -8.83 -5.17 -6.00
N PHE A 37 -8.72 -5.31 -7.32
CA PHE A 37 -7.42 -5.49 -7.97
C PHE A 37 -6.46 -4.33 -7.67
N LEU A 38 -6.93 -3.09 -7.71
CA LEU A 38 -6.10 -1.91 -7.48
C LEU A 38 -5.59 -1.82 -6.05
N ILE A 39 -6.43 -2.04 -5.03
CA ILE A 39 -5.96 -1.96 -3.64
C ILE A 39 -4.94 -3.06 -3.33
N ASP A 40 -5.17 -4.28 -3.81
CA ASP A 40 -4.26 -5.41 -3.64
C ASP A 40 -2.92 -5.14 -4.35
N SER A 41 -2.98 -4.64 -5.58
CA SER A 41 -1.80 -4.27 -6.37
C SER A 41 -1.04 -3.11 -5.75
N ILE A 42 -1.70 -2.07 -5.26
CA ILE A 42 -1.03 -0.93 -4.61
C ILE A 42 -0.29 -1.39 -3.36
N LYS A 43 -0.93 -2.24 -2.55
CA LYS A 43 -0.32 -2.78 -1.34
C LYS A 43 0.88 -3.67 -1.68
N SER A 44 0.79 -4.51 -2.70
CA SER A 44 1.92 -5.37 -3.07
C SER A 44 3.00 -4.65 -3.87
N CYS A 45 2.65 -3.61 -4.65
CA CYS A 45 3.47 -2.97 -5.69
C CYS A 45 3.95 -1.53 -5.42
N LEU A 46 3.50 -0.86 -4.34
CA LEU A 46 4.10 0.41 -3.91
C LEU A 46 4.89 0.30 -2.58
N PRO A 47 6.08 0.94 -2.49
CA PRO A 47 6.85 1.04 -1.26
C PRO A 47 6.21 2.08 -0.32
N ILE A 48 5.09 1.71 0.29
CA ILE A 48 4.35 2.54 1.24
C ILE A 48 4.73 2.11 2.65
N TRP A 49 5.36 3.00 3.41
CA TRP A 49 5.68 2.79 4.82
C TRP A 49 4.77 3.62 5.71
N LYS A 50 4.28 3.02 6.80
CA LYS A 50 3.49 3.72 7.81
C LYS A 50 4.31 3.82 9.09
N LYS A 51 4.56 5.04 9.56
CA LYS A 51 5.13 5.29 10.87
C LYS A 51 3.98 5.44 11.87
N GLU A 52 3.79 4.45 12.72
CA GLU A 52 2.84 4.53 13.82
C GLU A 52 3.49 5.36 14.94
N ILE A 53 2.78 6.39 15.42
CA ILE A 53 3.22 7.26 16.53
C ILE A 53 2.24 7.01 17.66
N TYR A 54 2.75 6.57 18.81
CA TYR A 54 1.94 6.20 19.97
C TYR A 54 1.96 7.33 21.02
N GLU A 55 0.97 7.33 21.91
CA GLU A 55 0.78 8.37 22.93
C GLU A 55 1.96 8.48 23.91
N ASN A 56 2.70 7.39 24.13
CA ASN A 56 3.90 7.36 24.96
C ASN A 56 5.15 7.95 24.27
N GLY A 57 4.99 8.57 23.09
CA GLY A 57 6.06 9.19 22.32
C GLY A 57 6.92 8.20 21.53
N THR A 58 6.66 6.89 21.64
CA THR A 58 7.36 5.89 20.80
C THR A 58 6.82 5.90 19.37
N SER A 59 7.65 5.48 18.43
CA SER A 59 7.22 5.35 17.04
C SER A 59 7.87 4.16 16.35
N THR A 60 7.09 3.45 15.55
CA THR A 60 7.53 2.24 14.86
C THR A 60 7.18 2.32 13.38
N TRP A 61 8.13 1.99 12.52
CA TRP A 61 7.86 1.81 11.10
C TRP A 61 7.26 0.44 10.85
N LYS A 62 6.04 0.42 10.33
CA LYS A 62 5.38 -0.79 9.85
C LYS A 62 5.66 -0.97 8.36
N GLN A 63 6.22 -2.12 8.06
CA GLN A 63 6.37 -2.60 6.70
C GLN A 63 5.11 -3.38 6.29
N ASN A 64 4.73 -3.26 5.02
CA ASN A 64 3.70 -4.12 4.46
C ASN A 64 4.30 -5.47 4.06
N ASN A 65 3.84 -6.55 4.69
CA ASN A 65 4.31 -7.91 4.41
C ASN A 65 3.85 -8.45 3.04
N GLN A 66 2.89 -7.78 2.39
CA GLN A 66 2.41 -8.12 1.05
C GLN A 66 3.30 -7.55 -0.07
N CYS A 67 4.32 -6.75 0.25
CA CYS A 67 5.19 -6.13 -0.75
C CYS A 67 6.08 -7.17 -1.44
N PHE A 68 5.96 -7.30 -2.76
CA PHE A 68 6.64 -8.37 -3.49
C PHE A 68 8.18 -8.19 -3.57
N TRP A 69 8.72 -6.96 -3.50
CA TRP A 69 10.19 -6.75 -3.53
C TRP A 69 10.91 -7.14 -2.24
N LEU A 70 10.20 -7.40 -1.15
CA LEU A 70 10.84 -7.92 0.07
C LEU A 70 11.49 -9.29 -0.17
N PHE A 71 10.95 -10.08 -1.08
CA PHE A 71 11.50 -11.38 -1.45
C PHE A 71 12.72 -11.25 -2.38
N LYS A 72 12.80 -10.20 -3.21
CA LYS A 72 13.96 -9.92 -4.07
C LYS A 72 15.19 -9.48 -3.28
N GLU A 73 15.01 -8.71 -2.20
CA GLU A 73 16.14 -8.28 -1.37
C GLU A 73 16.72 -9.42 -0.51
N GLN A 74 15.91 -10.43 -0.14
CA GLN A 74 16.40 -11.60 0.59
C GLN A 74 17.20 -12.56 -0.31
N SER A 75 16.79 -12.73 -1.58
CA SER A 75 17.55 -13.53 -2.55
C SER A 75 18.89 -12.87 -2.92
N ASN A 76 18.92 -11.55 -3.07
CA ASN A 76 20.14 -10.81 -3.41
C ASN A 76 21.13 -10.70 -2.24
N ARG A 77 20.68 -10.78 -0.98
CA ARG A 77 21.58 -10.82 0.19
C ARG A 77 22.37 -12.13 0.31
N HIS A 78 21.84 -13.24 -0.20
CA HIS A 78 22.56 -14.52 -0.21
C HIS A 78 23.66 -14.60 -1.28
N GLN A 79 23.70 -13.68 -2.25
CA GLN A 79 24.70 -13.68 -3.34
C GLN A 79 25.83 -12.65 -3.16
N LYS A 80 25.80 -11.80 -2.12
CA LYS A 80 26.82 -10.77 -1.85
C LYS A 80 27.74 -11.10 -0.66
N ASN A 81 28.10 -12.38 -0.52
CA ASN A 81 29.17 -12.81 0.37
C ASN A 81 30.38 -13.27 -0.48
N TYR A 82 31.11 -12.30 -1.03
CA TYR A 82 32.49 -12.45 -1.54
C TYR A 82 33.25 -11.17 -1.21
#